data_AF-A0A7K4DE64-F1
#
_entry.id   AF-A0A7K4DE64-F1
#
_cell.length_a   1.000
_cell.length_b   1.000
_cell.length_c   1.000
_cell.angle_alpha   90.00
_cell.angle_beta   90.00
_cell.angle_gamma   90.00
#
_symmetry.space_group_name_H-M   'P 1'
#
loop_
_entity.id
_entity.type
_entity.pdbx_description
1 polymer ?
#
loop_
_entity_poly.entity_id
_entity_poly.type
_entity_poly.pdbx_seq_one_letter_code
_entity_poly.pdbx_strand_id
1 'polypeptide(L)'
;MRKRTMFLITLFLALLCTTPGSAVYDFDGISFEITAQGEVPGTMHTYGVYGLDDPPATLTFDLDGKAQWARTYVGVWGGTPRYTGWTDLTVNGRTLPRIRLYGSDDRSENVYATGYGVYWVAYDTTTLLTAGRNTIIANSSRFEPDNKLDGRIYSVVTLAAVPDAPGITTQYWVAEGNVNLHGEGWDTGLHSTTLDECSVTLPVSGTQSVQAANLTVKFVTSTRGEPSYVLFNSRDLGPDVDYPGYPSGVKDIADETSFNAGYYNPIKSRYVDIEVFDVLSLLKKGDNVVTFQRGRDLDGDGIISAAANPPEGEHYLHPVLAMLTLERPRASATGPDLMLDAIEVKDAFAGEDAAIILTIRNLGALPSAPAEVKVRIDGDLLDARQVTIERSGIVQVSIPWNPTKGSYTVQGEVDIPGDVNPSNNKKEKLVTVGTVPDLTVSIEDPYRPGDAVQQGSATLQVLAIGAALSLALLLFARRPPGRYRKIFSLLLGTMIILSLLPPVALVLPATAQDASQVYLLPVTVTNLGGSDAPSFTLSVYLDGERVMNKEYPDGLKVGGSERSELPVYASPGSHTVKAVVDEGGLLKDSDRSNNVAEGTYVFS
;
A
#
# COMPACT_ATOMS: atom_id res chain seq x y z
N MET A 1 -22.00 23.96 -36.07
CA MET A 1 -21.17 24.28 -34.88
C MET A 1 -21.29 23.23 -33.78
N ARG A 2 -22.49 22.87 -33.29
CA ARG A 2 -22.71 21.86 -32.23
C ARG A 2 -21.92 20.55 -32.36
N LYS A 3 -21.86 19.93 -33.55
CA LYS A 3 -21.10 18.67 -33.75
C LYS A 3 -19.57 18.83 -33.67
N ARG A 4 -19.02 20.00 -34.02
CA ARG A 4 -17.57 20.29 -33.90
C ARG A 4 -17.19 20.65 -32.47
N THR A 5 -18.08 21.32 -31.74
CA THR A 5 -17.90 21.62 -30.31
C THR A 5 -17.98 20.34 -29.48
N MET A 6 -18.89 19.42 -29.80
CA MET A 6 -19.00 18.12 -29.12
C MET A 6 -17.75 17.26 -29.36
N PHE A 7 -17.23 17.20 -30.59
CA PHE A 7 -15.99 16.47 -30.91
C PHE A 7 -14.74 17.06 -30.23
N LEU A 8 -14.65 18.39 -30.11
CA LEU A 8 -13.56 19.03 -29.37
C LEU A 8 -13.64 18.77 -27.86
N ILE A 9 -14.84 18.73 -27.27
CA ILE A 9 -15.05 18.42 -25.85
C ILE A 9 -14.73 16.94 -25.56
N THR A 10 -15.11 16.00 -26.44
CA THR A 10 -14.75 14.58 -26.30
C THR A 10 -13.24 14.36 -26.46
N LEU A 11 -12.57 15.13 -27.33
CA LEU A 11 -11.11 15.09 -27.45
C LEU A 11 -10.40 15.72 -26.23
N PHE A 12 -11.00 16.75 -25.62
CA PHE A 12 -10.49 17.37 -24.38
C PHE A 12 -10.70 16.47 -23.15
N LEU A 13 -11.81 15.73 -23.06
CA LEU A 13 -12.02 14.73 -22.01
C LEU A 13 -11.14 13.48 -22.20
N ALA A 14 -10.90 13.04 -23.45
CA ALA A 14 -9.97 11.94 -23.71
C ALA A 14 -8.50 12.30 -23.37
N LEU A 15 -8.16 13.59 -23.40
CA LEU A 15 -6.86 14.13 -22.95
C LEU A 15 -6.80 14.36 -21.43
N LEU A 16 -7.92 14.26 -20.70
CA LEU A 16 -8.00 14.34 -19.24
C LEU A 16 -8.08 12.97 -18.56
N CYS A 17 -8.03 11.87 -19.34
CA CYS A 17 -8.01 10.50 -18.83
C CYS A 17 -6.58 9.92 -18.75
N THR A 18 -5.57 10.74 -18.46
CA THR A 18 -4.31 10.25 -17.91
C THR A 18 -4.30 10.55 -16.43
N THR A 19 -4.58 9.54 -15.63
CA THR A 19 -3.97 9.44 -14.30
C THR A 19 -3.40 8.04 -14.18
N PRO A 20 -2.10 7.83 -14.45
CA PRO A 20 -1.33 6.94 -13.60
C PRO A 20 -1.42 7.53 -12.18
N GLY A 21 -1.52 6.67 -11.17
CA GLY A 21 -1.62 7.10 -9.77
C GLY A 21 -0.61 8.22 -9.49
N SER A 22 -1.11 9.43 -9.22
CA SER A 22 -0.28 10.45 -8.59
C SER A 22 0.17 9.83 -7.27
N ALA A 23 1.48 9.64 -7.10
CA ALA A 23 2.05 9.24 -5.84
C ALA A 23 1.78 10.37 -4.84
N VAL A 24 0.75 10.19 -4.02
CA VAL A 24 0.44 11.08 -2.91
C VAL A 24 1.42 10.72 -1.80
N TYR A 25 2.19 11.70 -1.32
CA TYR A 25 3.02 11.48 -0.13
C TYR A 25 2.19 10.87 1.00
N ASP A 26 2.69 9.76 1.53
CA ASP A 26 2.30 9.21 2.82
C ASP A 26 3.58 8.93 3.63
N PHE A 27 3.50 9.10 4.94
CA PHE A 27 4.63 8.85 5.83
C PHE A 27 5.00 7.36 5.83
N ASP A 28 4.00 6.50 5.99
CA ASP A 28 4.09 5.02 5.93
C ASP A 28 4.48 4.53 4.53
N GLY A 29 4.25 5.39 3.54
CA GLY A 29 4.81 5.29 2.20
C GLY A 29 3.83 4.81 1.14
N ILE A 30 4.36 4.45 -0.02
CA ILE A 30 3.57 4.12 -1.21
C ILE A 30 3.70 2.63 -1.47
N SER A 31 2.57 1.93 -1.39
CA SER A 31 2.44 0.50 -1.65
C SER A 31 2.99 0.10 -3.02
N PHE A 32 3.44 -1.15 -3.13
CA PHE A 32 3.93 -1.68 -4.39
C PHE A 32 2.82 -1.87 -5.42
N GLU A 33 3.08 -1.40 -6.63
CA GLU A 33 2.26 -1.68 -7.80
C GLU A 33 3.11 -2.25 -8.93
N ILE A 34 2.58 -3.23 -9.66
CA ILE A 34 3.23 -3.70 -10.89
C ILE A 34 3.08 -2.61 -11.95
N THR A 35 4.20 -1.98 -12.32
CA THR A 35 4.29 -0.88 -13.30
C THR A 35 4.72 -1.34 -14.68
N ALA A 36 5.36 -2.51 -14.79
CA ALA A 36 5.66 -3.14 -16.06
C ALA A 36 5.67 -4.66 -15.97
N GLN A 37 5.33 -5.30 -17.08
CA GLN A 37 5.36 -6.75 -17.24
C GLN A 37 5.35 -7.14 -18.72
N GLY A 38 5.76 -8.36 -19.02
CA GLY A 38 5.65 -8.92 -20.35
C GLY A 38 6.70 -9.97 -20.61
N GLU A 39 6.93 -10.24 -21.89
CA GLU A 39 7.89 -11.24 -22.36
C GLU A 39 8.86 -10.62 -23.38
N VAL A 40 10.17 -10.87 -23.20
CA VAL A 40 11.22 -10.47 -24.13
C VAL A 40 11.99 -11.71 -24.64
N PRO A 41 12.25 -11.82 -25.95
CA PRO A 41 13.09 -12.88 -26.51
C PRO A 41 14.58 -12.58 -26.27
N GLY A 42 14.99 -12.64 -25.01
CA GLY A 42 16.31 -12.29 -24.51
C GLY A 42 16.26 -12.16 -23.00
N THR A 43 16.99 -11.21 -22.44
CA THR A 43 17.17 -11.06 -20.99
C THR A 43 16.63 -9.72 -20.46
N MET A 44 16.21 -9.71 -19.20
CA MET A 44 16.00 -8.49 -18.42
C MET A 44 17.29 -8.15 -17.67
N HIS A 45 17.89 -7.01 -17.98
CA HIS A 45 19.14 -6.57 -17.37
C HIS A 45 18.92 -5.53 -16.28
N THR A 46 19.77 -5.58 -15.26
CA THR A 46 19.80 -4.61 -14.16
C THR A 46 21.19 -4.00 -14.08
N TYR A 47 21.27 -2.68 -14.21
CA TYR A 47 22.51 -1.92 -14.07
C TYR A 47 22.34 -0.86 -13.00
N GLY A 48 23.40 -0.54 -12.26
CA GLY A 48 23.30 0.54 -11.30
C GLY A 48 24.60 0.99 -10.68
N VAL A 49 24.53 2.17 -10.06
CA VAL A 49 25.50 2.67 -9.09
C VAL A 49 24.78 2.80 -7.76
N TYR A 50 25.44 2.38 -6.69
CA TYR A 50 24.83 2.15 -5.39
C TYR A 50 25.64 2.82 -4.28
N GLY A 51 24.94 3.39 -3.31
CA GLY A 51 25.53 4.07 -2.16
C GLY A 51 25.22 5.55 -2.17
N LEU A 52 24.87 6.07 -1.00
CA LEU A 52 24.54 7.47 -0.80
C LEU A 52 25.75 8.38 -1.02
N ASP A 53 25.73 9.19 -2.06
CA ASP A 53 26.82 10.11 -2.42
C ASP A 53 26.31 11.44 -2.97
N ASP A 54 27.21 12.43 -3.07
CA ASP A 54 26.93 13.73 -3.66
C ASP A 54 26.67 13.60 -5.19
N PRO A 55 25.71 14.35 -5.77
CA PRO A 55 25.52 14.40 -7.22
C PRO A 55 26.73 15.07 -7.93
N PRO A 56 27.00 14.76 -9.21
CA PRO A 56 26.29 13.84 -10.08
C PRO A 56 26.63 12.37 -9.83
N ALA A 57 25.63 11.50 -9.89
CA ALA A 57 25.83 10.06 -9.99
C ALA A 57 25.88 9.64 -11.47
N THR A 58 26.93 8.91 -11.88
CA THR A 58 27.15 8.50 -13.28
C THR A 58 27.14 6.98 -13.41
N LEU A 59 26.20 6.45 -14.20
CA LEU A 59 26.08 5.04 -14.55
C LEU A 59 26.48 4.84 -16.03
N THR A 60 27.32 3.84 -16.32
CA THR A 60 27.67 3.46 -17.69
C THR A 60 27.61 1.95 -17.86
N PHE A 61 27.01 1.49 -18.94
CA PHE A 61 26.85 0.07 -19.28
C PHE A 61 26.71 -0.10 -20.80
N ASP A 62 26.87 -1.33 -21.27
CA ASP A 62 26.68 -1.70 -22.69
C ASP A 62 25.43 -2.57 -22.83
N LEU A 63 24.68 -2.39 -23.91
CA LEU A 63 23.55 -3.24 -24.30
C LEU A 63 23.84 -3.96 -25.61
N ASP A 64 23.64 -5.28 -25.66
CA ASP A 64 23.86 -6.07 -26.87
C ASP A 64 22.81 -5.83 -27.96
N GLY A 65 21.65 -5.27 -27.58
CA GLY A 65 20.55 -4.97 -28.47
C GLY A 65 19.81 -3.69 -28.07
N LYS A 66 18.83 -3.30 -28.89
CA LYS A 66 17.94 -2.19 -28.55
C LYS A 66 16.94 -2.65 -27.49
N ALA A 67 16.80 -1.88 -26.41
CA ALA A 67 15.78 -2.12 -25.39
C ALA A 67 14.37 -2.09 -25.99
N GLN A 68 13.56 -3.12 -25.67
CA GLN A 68 12.12 -3.12 -25.95
C GLN A 68 11.37 -2.29 -24.91
N TRP A 69 11.84 -2.34 -23.68
CA TRP A 69 11.39 -1.57 -22.54
C TRP A 69 12.61 -1.26 -21.66
N ALA A 70 12.70 -0.05 -21.13
CA ALA A 70 13.67 0.30 -20.12
C ALA A 70 13.14 1.40 -19.20
N ARG A 71 13.52 1.30 -17.93
CA ARG A 71 13.15 2.26 -16.90
C ARG A 71 14.34 2.53 -16.00
N THR A 72 14.59 3.81 -15.76
CA THR A 72 15.69 4.26 -14.91
C THR A 72 15.12 4.91 -13.67
N TYR A 73 15.70 4.59 -12.51
CA TYR A 73 15.31 5.09 -11.22
C TYR A 73 16.44 5.89 -10.59
N VAL A 74 16.07 6.96 -9.88
CA VAL A 74 16.99 7.78 -9.08
C VAL A 74 16.45 7.86 -7.66
N GLY A 75 17.23 7.38 -6.70
CA GLY A 75 16.93 7.57 -5.28
C GLY A 75 17.58 8.86 -4.78
N VAL A 76 16.81 9.79 -4.21
CA VAL A 76 17.31 11.07 -3.67
C VAL A 76 16.92 11.21 -2.20
N TRP A 77 17.87 11.58 -1.36
CA TRP A 77 17.57 11.89 0.03
C TRP A 77 17.16 13.34 0.20
N GLY A 78 15.98 13.57 0.78
CA GLY A 78 15.44 14.90 1.06
C GLY A 78 15.86 15.48 2.39
N GLY A 79 16.17 14.63 3.38
CA GLY A 79 16.57 15.01 4.74
C GLY A 79 15.39 15.26 5.70
N THR A 80 14.29 15.84 5.22
CA THR A 80 13.05 16.00 5.99
C THR A 80 11.82 15.86 5.09
N PRO A 81 10.63 15.56 5.64
CA PRO A 81 9.39 15.53 4.87
C PRO A 81 9.07 16.86 4.16
N ARG A 82 9.57 18.01 4.66
CA ARG A 82 9.18 19.35 4.18
C ARG A 82 10.13 19.94 3.13
N TYR A 83 11.30 19.34 2.92
CA TYR A 83 12.30 19.91 2.04
C TYR A 83 11.98 19.62 0.58
N THR A 84 11.96 20.70 -0.20
CA THR A 84 11.70 20.69 -1.63
C THR A 84 12.99 20.92 -2.40
N GLY A 85 13.07 20.39 -3.62
CA GLY A 85 14.22 20.58 -4.49
C GLY A 85 13.91 20.09 -5.90
N TRP A 86 14.90 19.54 -6.59
CA TRP A 86 14.70 18.90 -7.88
C TRP A 86 15.74 17.80 -8.11
N THR A 87 15.41 16.93 -9.06
CA THR A 87 16.35 16.00 -9.70
C THR A 87 16.18 16.07 -11.22
N ASP A 88 17.26 15.82 -11.95
CA ASP A 88 17.21 15.65 -13.40
C ASP A 88 18.10 14.49 -13.85
N LEU A 89 17.80 14.00 -15.05
CA LEU A 89 18.46 12.85 -15.66
C LEU A 89 18.94 13.22 -17.05
N THR A 90 20.20 12.91 -17.35
CA THR A 90 20.76 12.98 -18.70
C THR A 90 21.10 11.58 -19.18
N VAL A 91 20.55 11.19 -20.33
CA VAL A 91 20.77 9.86 -20.94
C VAL A 91 21.44 10.06 -22.30
N ASN A 92 22.62 9.50 -22.49
CA ASN A 92 23.39 9.60 -23.74
C ASN A 92 23.56 11.04 -24.25
N GLY A 93 23.82 11.97 -23.32
CA GLY A 93 23.99 13.39 -23.60
C GLY A 93 22.69 14.18 -23.81
N ARG A 94 21.52 13.53 -23.72
CA ARG A 94 20.21 14.19 -23.78
C ARG A 94 19.63 14.36 -22.38
N THR A 95 19.52 15.62 -21.94
CA THR A 95 18.88 15.97 -20.67
C THR A 95 17.36 15.89 -20.78
N LEU A 96 16.74 15.21 -19.83
CA LEU A 96 15.29 15.14 -19.66
C LEU A 96 14.77 16.37 -18.89
N PRO A 97 13.46 16.67 -18.98
CA PRO A 97 12.85 17.70 -18.16
C PRO A 97 13.15 17.45 -16.67
N ARG A 98 13.54 18.52 -15.99
CA ARG A 98 13.77 18.52 -14.55
C ARG A 98 12.48 18.19 -13.81
N ILE A 99 12.56 17.25 -12.86
CA ILE A 99 11.46 16.89 -11.97
C ILE A 99 11.62 17.67 -10.67
N ARG A 100 10.58 18.40 -10.29
CA ARG A 100 10.54 19.12 -9.01
C ARG A 100 10.08 18.16 -7.92
N LEU A 101 10.75 18.23 -6.77
CA LEU A 101 10.47 17.45 -5.58
C LEU A 101 9.80 18.35 -4.55
N TYR A 102 8.59 18.01 -4.10
CA TYR A 102 7.72 18.87 -3.30
C TYR A 102 7.60 18.47 -1.83
N GLY A 103 8.36 17.49 -1.35
CA GLY A 103 8.25 17.00 0.02
C GLY A 103 6.91 16.33 0.26
N SER A 104 6.29 16.63 1.40
CA SER A 104 4.97 16.13 1.80
C SER A 104 3.83 16.56 0.87
N ASP A 105 4.07 17.58 0.05
CA ASP A 105 3.11 18.09 -0.93
C ASP A 105 3.30 17.45 -2.32
N ASP A 106 4.20 16.46 -2.47
CA ASP A 106 4.43 15.82 -3.76
C ASP A 106 3.24 14.96 -4.20
N ARG A 107 2.80 15.20 -5.43
CA ARG A 107 1.68 14.53 -6.11
C ARG A 107 2.09 14.16 -7.54
N SER A 108 3.39 14.23 -7.85
CA SER A 108 3.89 14.11 -9.20
C SER A 108 3.87 12.64 -9.63
N GLU A 109 3.50 12.41 -10.88
CA GLU A 109 3.56 11.09 -11.48
C GLU A 109 5.02 10.58 -11.47
N ASN A 110 5.22 9.29 -11.18
CA ASN A 110 6.53 8.64 -11.13
C ASN A 110 7.50 9.19 -10.05
N VAL A 111 7.01 9.96 -9.08
CA VAL A 111 7.79 10.45 -7.92
C VAL A 111 7.23 9.86 -6.65
N TYR A 112 7.89 8.83 -6.12
CA TYR A 112 7.47 8.17 -4.89
C TYR A 112 8.20 8.81 -3.71
N ALA A 113 7.56 9.76 -3.01
CA ALA A 113 8.14 10.51 -1.90
C ALA A 113 7.51 10.08 -0.57
N THR A 114 8.32 9.58 0.38
CA THR A 114 7.80 9.01 1.64
C THR A 114 8.74 9.25 2.82
N GLY A 115 8.29 8.93 4.05
CA GLY A 115 9.08 9.09 5.27
C GLY A 115 9.75 10.46 5.40
N TYR A 116 11.05 10.47 5.68
CA TYR A 116 11.87 11.68 5.86
C TYR A 116 12.34 12.33 4.54
N GLY A 117 11.45 12.37 3.55
CA GLY A 117 11.75 12.88 2.22
C GLY A 117 12.65 11.93 1.44
N VAL A 118 12.42 10.62 1.55
CA VAL A 118 13.09 9.64 0.68
C VAL A 118 12.34 9.62 -0.64
N TYR A 119 13.00 10.03 -1.72
CA TYR A 119 12.43 10.04 -3.05
C TYR A 119 12.96 8.88 -3.87
N TRP A 120 12.04 8.15 -4.50
CA TRP A 120 12.34 7.21 -5.57
C TRP A 120 11.67 7.74 -6.84
N VAL A 121 12.47 8.09 -7.85
CA VAL A 121 11.99 8.79 -9.05
C VAL A 121 12.21 7.94 -10.28
N ALA A 122 11.15 7.61 -11.01
CA ALA A 122 11.20 6.75 -12.18
C ALA A 122 11.13 7.54 -13.49
N TYR A 123 11.92 7.10 -14.47
CA TYR A 123 12.04 7.70 -15.80
C TYR A 123 11.89 6.61 -16.87
N ASP A 124 11.00 6.82 -17.84
CA ASP A 124 11.01 6.00 -19.07
C ASP A 124 12.24 6.38 -19.92
N THR A 125 13.18 5.45 -20.01
CA THR A 125 14.41 5.62 -20.78
C THR A 125 14.46 4.72 -22.02
N THR A 126 13.38 4.00 -22.31
CA THR A 126 13.30 2.99 -23.39
C THR A 126 13.79 3.51 -24.74
N THR A 127 13.37 4.73 -25.12
CA THR A 127 13.71 5.31 -26.42
C THR A 127 15.04 6.07 -26.44
N LEU A 128 15.67 6.22 -25.27
CA LEU A 128 16.92 6.96 -25.08
C LEU A 128 18.14 6.02 -25.05
N LEU A 129 17.94 4.77 -24.64
CA LEU A 129 18.97 3.75 -24.67
C LEU A 129 19.20 3.23 -26.10
N THR A 130 20.46 2.94 -26.40
CA THR A 130 20.93 2.42 -27.68
C THR A 130 21.63 1.08 -27.51
N ALA A 131 21.72 0.28 -28.57
CA ALA A 131 22.67 -0.82 -28.60
C ALA A 131 24.11 -0.27 -28.49
N GLY A 132 24.98 -0.97 -27.78
CA GLY A 132 26.31 -0.52 -27.38
C GLY A 132 26.29 0.31 -26.09
N ARG A 133 27.26 1.22 -25.96
CA ARG A 133 27.51 1.98 -24.73
C ARG A 133 26.42 3.00 -24.45
N ASN A 134 25.94 3.00 -23.22
CA ASN A 134 25.01 3.97 -22.67
C ASN A 134 25.61 4.66 -21.44
N THR A 135 25.32 5.94 -21.26
CA THR A 135 25.71 6.71 -20.09
C THR A 135 24.52 7.49 -19.55
N ILE A 136 24.27 7.36 -18.25
CA ILE A 136 23.22 8.01 -17.50
C ILE A 136 23.86 8.85 -16.40
N ILE A 137 23.45 10.11 -16.29
CA ILE A 137 23.92 11.04 -15.27
C ILE A 137 22.70 11.60 -14.54
N ALA A 138 22.62 11.38 -13.23
CA ALA A 138 21.59 11.97 -12.38
C ALA A 138 22.18 13.10 -11.54
N ASN A 139 21.44 14.21 -11.43
CA ASN A 139 21.78 15.35 -10.57
C ASN A 139 20.64 15.70 -9.63
N SER A 140 20.94 16.56 -8.65
CA SER A 140 19.96 17.18 -7.77
C SER A 140 20.32 18.63 -7.44
N SER A 141 19.42 19.30 -6.72
CA SER A 141 19.58 20.67 -6.25
C SER A 141 20.61 20.86 -5.14
N ARG A 142 21.31 19.81 -4.65
CA ARG A 142 22.15 19.84 -3.44
C ARG A 142 23.07 21.06 -3.34
N PHE A 143 23.72 21.45 -4.44
CA PHE A 143 24.71 22.53 -4.47
C PHE A 143 24.17 23.89 -4.94
N GLU A 144 22.86 24.03 -5.14
CA GLU A 144 22.26 25.31 -5.48
C GLU A 144 22.22 26.25 -4.26
N PRO A 145 22.48 27.56 -4.44
CA PRO A 145 22.23 28.55 -3.40
C PRO A 145 20.78 28.45 -2.91
N ASP A 146 20.57 28.57 -1.60
CA ASP A 146 19.26 28.50 -0.93
C ASP A 146 18.54 27.15 -0.99
N ASN A 147 19.18 26.09 -1.51
CA ASN A 147 18.63 24.73 -1.47
C ASN A 147 18.59 24.20 -0.03
N LYS A 148 17.45 23.63 0.35
CA LYS A 148 17.24 22.98 1.66
C LYS A 148 17.25 21.45 1.58
N LEU A 149 17.03 20.89 0.39
CA LEU A 149 17.08 19.45 0.16
C LEU A 149 18.48 18.92 0.49
N ASP A 150 18.61 17.79 1.22
CA ASP A 150 19.93 17.15 1.35
C ASP A 150 20.48 16.84 -0.04
N GLY A 151 19.69 16.18 -0.89
CA GLY A 151 19.95 16.03 -2.32
C GLY A 151 21.04 15.02 -2.66
N ARG A 152 21.65 14.31 -1.71
CA ARG A 152 22.50 13.17 -2.05
C ARG A 152 21.69 12.10 -2.78
N ILE A 153 22.35 11.38 -3.66
CA ILE A 153 21.77 10.32 -4.48
C ILE A 153 22.09 8.99 -3.81
N TYR A 154 21.05 8.23 -3.43
CA TYR A 154 21.17 6.85 -2.95
C TYR A 154 21.70 5.93 -4.05
N SER A 155 21.11 6.01 -5.24
CA SER A 155 21.49 5.18 -6.37
C SER A 155 20.88 5.68 -7.66
N VAL A 156 21.48 5.24 -8.77
CA VAL A 156 20.86 5.27 -10.11
C VAL A 156 20.80 3.84 -10.61
N VAL A 157 19.60 3.34 -10.91
CA VAL A 157 19.38 1.95 -11.34
C VAL A 157 18.64 1.97 -12.68
N THR A 158 19.01 1.12 -13.61
CA THR A 158 18.32 0.95 -14.90
C THR A 158 17.97 -0.50 -15.13
N LEU A 159 16.69 -0.75 -15.38
CA LEU A 159 16.17 -2.02 -15.85
C LEU A 159 15.98 -1.95 -17.37
N ALA A 160 16.37 -2.99 -18.10
CA ALA A 160 16.24 -3.02 -19.56
C ALA A 160 15.89 -4.43 -20.06
N ALA A 161 14.73 -4.56 -20.72
CA ALA A 161 14.34 -5.77 -21.44
C ALA A 161 14.94 -5.74 -22.86
N VAL A 162 15.88 -6.63 -23.14
CA VAL A 162 16.69 -6.60 -24.38
C VAL A 162 16.55 -7.91 -25.16
N PRO A 163 16.25 -7.86 -26.47
CA PRO A 163 16.24 -9.04 -27.36
C PRO A 163 17.65 -9.49 -27.78
N ASP A 164 18.46 -9.99 -26.85
CA ASP A 164 19.89 -10.30 -27.05
C ASP A 164 20.27 -11.78 -27.02
N ALA A 165 19.43 -12.65 -26.43
CA ALA A 165 19.75 -14.07 -26.26
C ALA A 165 18.84 -14.96 -27.15
N PRO A 166 19.34 -15.49 -28.30
CA PRO A 166 18.49 -16.11 -29.33
C PRO A 166 17.83 -17.44 -28.95
N GLY A 167 18.14 -18.04 -27.78
CA GLY A 167 17.61 -19.33 -27.35
C GLY A 167 16.70 -19.30 -26.13
N ILE A 168 16.58 -18.15 -25.47
CA ILE A 168 15.77 -17.99 -24.25
C ILE A 168 14.70 -16.94 -24.45
N THR A 169 13.73 -16.95 -23.55
CA THR A 169 12.68 -15.96 -23.47
C THR A 169 12.43 -15.68 -22.00
N THR A 170 12.45 -14.41 -21.63
CA THR A 170 12.29 -13.95 -20.26
C THR A 170 10.94 -13.29 -20.10
N GLN A 171 10.10 -13.89 -19.27
CA GLN A 171 8.89 -13.25 -18.75
C GLN A 171 9.27 -12.45 -17.51
N TYR A 172 8.71 -11.26 -17.33
CA TYR A 172 9.06 -10.39 -16.20
C TYR A 172 7.86 -9.65 -15.63
N TRP A 173 7.98 -9.30 -14.35
CA TRP A 173 7.11 -8.39 -13.62
C TRP A 173 8.00 -7.43 -12.84
N VAL A 174 7.75 -6.14 -12.99
CA VAL A 174 8.42 -5.05 -12.27
C VAL A 174 7.38 -4.36 -11.42
N ALA A 175 7.57 -4.41 -10.11
CA ALA A 175 6.78 -3.69 -9.14
C ALA A 175 7.59 -2.56 -8.49
N GLU A 176 6.99 -1.38 -8.43
CA GLU A 176 7.55 -0.16 -7.86
C GLU A 176 6.73 0.27 -6.66
N GLY A 177 7.42 0.78 -5.65
CA GLY A 177 6.82 1.36 -4.47
C GLY A 177 7.83 2.25 -3.78
N ASN A 178 7.47 2.73 -2.60
CA ASN A 178 8.41 3.35 -1.66
C ASN A 178 7.81 3.26 -0.25
N VAL A 179 7.53 2.06 0.21
CA VAL A 179 6.99 1.86 1.56
C VAL A 179 8.06 2.25 2.56
N ASN A 180 7.73 3.00 3.59
CA ASN A 180 8.62 3.37 4.68
C ASN A 180 8.35 2.41 5.84
N LEU A 181 8.99 1.24 5.85
CA LEU A 181 8.90 0.37 7.03
C LEU A 181 9.66 1.02 8.18
N HIS A 182 9.06 1.16 9.34
CA HIS A 182 9.69 1.85 10.47
C HIS A 182 9.27 1.27 11.81
N GLY A 183 10.19 1.34 12.78
CA GLY A 183 9.87 1.13 14.19
C GLY A 183 9.24 2.37 14.78
N GLU A 184 9.39 2.56 16.10
CA GLU A 184 8.82 3.71 16.82
C GLU A 184 9.34 5.09 16.35
N GLY A 185 10.28 5.11 15.42
CA GLY A 185 10.79 6.31 14.77
C GLY A 185 11.58 7.22 15.70
N TRP A 186 12.26 8.18 15.10
CA TRP A 186 12.76 9.36 15.80
C TRP A 186 11.76 10.50 15.57
N ASP A 187 11.04 10.92 16.60
CA ASP A 187 10.47 12.27 16.73
C ASP A 187 9.33 12.67 15.75
N THR A 188 8.27 11.85 15.64
CA THR A 188 7.02 12.26 14.94
C THR A 188 5.93 12.81 15.87
N GLY A 189 6.05 12.65 17.20
CA GLY A 189 5.03 13.10 18.14
C GLY A 189 5.06 12.43 19.52
N LEU A 190 4.02 12.67 20.33
CA LEU A 190 3.72 11.98 21.60
C LEU A 190 3.38 10.49 21.42
N HIS A 191 3.05 10.05 20.20
CA HIS A 191 2.69 8.65 19.89
C HIS A 191 3.58 8.06 18.78
N SER A 192 4.16 6.88 19.03
CA SER A 192 4.90 6.11 18.04
C SER A 192 3.96 5.42 17.06
N THR A 193 4.28 5.47 15.77
CA THR A 193 3.69 4.60 14.74
C THR A 193 4.68 3.51 14.37
N THR A 194 4.20 2.32 14.00
CA THR A 194 5.06 1.23 13.51
C THR A 194 4.49 0.65 12.23
N LEU A 195 5.38 0.32 11.30
CA LEU A 195 5.07 -0.43 10.09
C LEU A 195 6.18 -1.46 9.88
N ASP A 196 5.95 -2.69 10.33
CA ASP A 196 7.00 -3.70 10.37
C ASP A 196 7.16 -4.47 9.05
N GLU A 197 6.09 -4.54 8.26
CA GLU A 197 6.08 -5.32 7.02
C GLU A 197 5.23 -4.73 5.90
N CYS A 198 5.57 -5.08 4.67
CA CYS A 198 4.74 -4.88 3.49
C CYS A 198 4.92 -6.03 2.50
N SER A 199 4.00 -6.18 1.55
CA SER A 199 4.06 -7.25 0.56
C SER A 199 3.63 -6.81 -0.83
N VAL A 200 4.09 -7.54 -1.85
CA VAL A 200 3.63 -7.41 -3.23
C VAL A 200 3.33 -8.79 -3.81
N THR A 201 2.27 -8.87 -4.61
CA THR A 201 1.87 -10.10 -5.31
C THR A 201 2.26 -10.03 -6.78
N LEU A 202 2.95 -11.07 -7.25
CA LEU A 202 3.42 -11.24 -8.62
C LEU A 202 2.72 -12.47 -9.24
N PRO A 203 1.72 -12.27 -10.12
CA PRO A 203 0.90 -13.36 -10.64
C PRO A 203 1.60 -14.10 -11.79
N VAL A 204 1.79 -15.42 -11.64
CA VAL A 204 2.45 -16.28 -12.61
C VAL A 204 1.45 -17.26 -13.24
N SER A 205 1.20 -17.14 -14.55
CA SER A 205 0.22 -17.96 -15.26
C SER A 205 0.59 -19.45 -15.34
N GLY A 206 1.89 -19.77 -15.36
CA GLY A 206 2.38 -21.15 -15.40
C GLY A 206 3.88 -21.27 -15.11
N THR A 207 4.27 -22.42 -14.56
CA THR A 207 5.66 -22.75 -14.21
C THR A 207 6.28 -23.80 -15.12
N GLN A 208 5.55 -24.25 -16.15
CA GLN A 208 6.06 -25.25 -17.08
C GLN A 208 7.25 -24.70 -17.86
N SER A 209 8.29 -25.52 -18.01
CA SER A 209 9.49 -25.20 -18.78
C SER A 209 10.30 -23.99 -18.29
N VAL A 210 10.00 -23.46 -17.10
CA VAL A 210 10.83 -22.44 -16.45
C VAL A 210 12.15 -23.10 -16.04
N GLN A 211 13.26 -22.56 -16.53
CA GLN A 211 14.61 -23.08 -16.28
C GLN A 211 15.38 -22.22 -15.26
N ALA A 212 14.99 -20.95 -15.10
CA ALA A 212 15.52 -20.04 -14.09
C ALA A 212 14.41 -19.10 -13.62
N ALA A 213 14.40 -18.77 -12.33
CA ALA A 213 13.49 -17.79 -11.76
C ALA A 213 14.25 -16.93 -10.75
N ASN A 214 14.42 -15.64 -11.06
CA ASN A 214 15.18 -14.74 -10.21
C ASN A 214 14.28 -13.62 -9.69
N LEU A 215 14.34 -13.39 -8.38
CA LEU A 215 13.73 -12.24 -7.71
C LEU A 215 14.82 -11.20 -7.44
N THR A 216 14.71 -10.02 -8.05
CA THR A 216 15.52 -8.84 -7.73
C THR A 216 14.74 -7.92 -6.80
N VAL A 217 15.33 -7.49 -5.69
CA VAL A 217 14.72 -6.52 -4.77
C VAL A 217 15.68 -5.39 -4.47
N LYS A 218 15.15 -4.21 -4.14
CA LYS A 218 15.96 -3.05 -3.79
C LYS A 218 15.45 -2.34 -2.55
N PHE A 219 16.41 -1.95 -1.71
CA PHE A 219 16.21 -1.14 -0.52
C PHE A 219 16.96 0.19 -0.62
N VAL A 220 16.41 1.21 0.00
CA VAL A 220 17.15 2.40 0.43
C VAL A 220 16.96 2.59 1.94
N THR A 221 17.81 3.40 2.55
CA THR A 221 17.92 3.61 4.01
C THR A 221 18.37 2.41 4.82
N SER A 222 19.03 1.45 4.20
CA SER A 222 19.49 0.23 4.87
C SER A 222 20.61 0.46 5.89
N THR A 223 20.66 -0.36 6.95
CA THR A 223 21.64 -0.22 8.02
C THR A 223 22.25 -1.57 8.39
N ARG A 224 23.56 -1.68 8.18
CA ARG A 224 24.31 -2.87 8.54
C ARG A 224 24.19 -3.21 10.02
N GLY A 225 23.80 -4.45 10.32
CA GLY A 225 23.70 -4.95 11.69
C GLY A 225 22.33 -4.73 12.32
N GLU A 226 21.39 -4.12 11.61
CA GLU A 226 19.97 -4.06 11.94
C GLU A 226 19.24 -5.13 11.09
N PRO A 227 18.74 -6.24 11.69
CA PRO A 227 18.21 -7.37 10.94
C PRO A 227 17.06 -6.99 10.03
N SER A 228 17.01 -7.58 8.85
CA SER A 228 15.97 -7.31 7.85
C SER A 228 15.73 -8.57 7.03
N TYR A 229 14.48 -8.78 6.62
CA TYR A 229 14.06 -10.04 6.02
C TYR A 229 13.31 -9.82 4.71
N VAL A 230 13.58 -10.73 3.76
CA VAL A 230 12.80 -10.87 2.53
C VAL A 230 12.28 -12.29 2.48
N LEU A 231 10.98 -12.42 2.24
CA LEU A 231 10.34 -13.70 2.06
C LEU A 231 9.78 -13.81 0.65
N PHE A 232 9.86 -15.01 0.08
CA PHE A 232 9.12 -15.37 -1.13
C PHE A 232 8.24 -16.58 -0.85
N ASN A 233 6.93 -16.42 -1.03
CA ASN A 233 5.94 -17.44 -0.67
C ASN A 233 6.10 -17.95 0.77
N SER A 234 6.26 -17.01 1.72
CA SER A 234 6.45 -17.28 3.16
C SER A 234 7.72 -18.06 3.50
N ARG A 235 8.75 -18.02 2.64
CA ARG A 235 10.08 -18.58 2.90
C ARG A 235 11.13 -17.50 2.92
N ASP A 236 11.91 -17.45 4.00
CA ASP A 236 13.04 -16.53 4.13
C ASP A 236 14.07 -16.76 3.03
N LEU A 237 14.56 -15.66 2.47
CA LEU A 237 15.63 -15.63 1.49
C LEU A 237 16.95 -15.18 2.13
N GLY A 238 18.04 -15.35 1.37
CA GLY A 238 19.37 -14.87 1.73
C GLY A 238 20.12 -15.69 2.77
N PRO A 239 21.40 -15.38 2.99
CA PRO A 239 22.25 -16.09 3.94
C PRO A 239 21.89 -15.74 5.39
N ASP A 240 22.21 -16.64 6.32
CA ASP A 240 22.21 -16.32 7.75
C ASP A 240 23.36 -15.34 8.05
N VAL A 241 23.13 -14.42 8.99
CA VAL A 241 24.20 -13.59 9.54
C VAL A 241 24.94 -14.32 10.65
N ASP A 242 26.25 -14.08 10.75
CA ASP A 242 27.11 -14.54 11.85
C ASP A 242 27.59 -13.34 12.67
N TYR A 243 26.64 -12.55 13.15
CA TYR A 243 26.91 -11.41 14.02
C TYR A 243 26.89 -11.87 15.49
N PRO A 244 27.85 -11.41 16.32
CA PRO A 244 27.89 -11.79 17.74
C PRO A 244 26.59 -11.41 18.47
N GLY A 245 26.01 -12.36 19.21
CA GLY A 245 24.80 -12.15 20.02
C GLY A 245 23.49 -12.51 19.33
N TYR A 246 23.48 -12.67 18.00
CA TYR A 246 22.28 -13.07 17.28
C TYR A 246 22.01 -14.58 17.36
N PRO A 247 20.72 -15.01 17.46
CA PRO A 247 20.35 -16.41 17.31
C PRO A 247 20.58 -16.91 15.88
N SER A 248 20.65 -18.24 15.71
CA SER A 248 20.77 -18.87 14.38
C SER A 248 19.53 -18.60 13.52
N GLY A 249 19.73 -18.36 12.23
CA GLY A 249 18.66 -18.12 11.26
C GLY A 249 18.28 -16.64 11.06
N VAL A 250 18.92 -15.71 11.77
CA VAL A 250 18.75 -14.27 11.56
C VAL A 250 19.27 -13.87 10.18
N LYS A 251 18.55 -12.96 9.52
CA LYS A 251 18.91 -12.39 8.23
C LYS A 251 19.16 -10.90 8.40
N ASP A 252 20.03 -10.37 7.54
CA ASP A 252 20.25 -8.94 7.35
C ASP A 252 20.43 -8.76 5.84
N ILE A 253 19.31 -8.65 5.13
CA ILE A 253 19.30 -8.54 3.67
C ILE A 253 19.70 -7.13 3.23
N ALA A 254 19.42 -6.14 4.06
CA ALA A 254 19.70 -4.73 3.84
C ALA A 254 20.94 -4.30 4.66
N ASP A 255 22.10 -4.92 4.40
CA ASP A 255 23.30 -4.78 5.24
C ASP A 255 24.33 -3.75 4.71
N GLU A 256 23.89 -2.81 3.88
CA GLU A 256 24.73 -1.86 3.14
C GLU A 256 25.74 -2.53 2.18
N THR A 257 25.46 -3.75 1.73
CA THR A 257 26.30 -4.52 0.81
C THR A 257 25.46 -5.22 -0.28
N SER A 258 25.18 -4.49 -1.35
CA SER A 258 24.49 -5.01 -2.53
C SER A 258 25.14 -6.28 -3.09
N PHE A 259 24.30 -7.21 -3.52
CA PHE A 259 24.61 -8.50 -4.13
C PHE A 259 25.32 -9.52 -3.24
N ASN A 260 25.30 -9.34 -1.92
CA ASN A 260 25.86 -10.29 -0.98
C ASN A 260 24.96 -11.51 -0.72
N ALA A 261 23.73 -11.53 -1.26
CA ALA A 261 22.82 -12.68 -1.15
C ALA A 261 23.22 -13.90 -2.00
N GLY A 262 24.25 -13.78 -2.84
CA GLY A 262 24.99 -14.92 -3.41
C GLY A 262 25.08 -15.01 -4.94
N TYR A 263 24.41 -14.13 -5.69
CA TYR A 263 24.40 -14.20 -7.16
C TYR A 263 25.57 -13.48 -7.85
N TYR A 264 26.03 -12.37 -7.28
CA TYR A 264 27.09 -11.55 -7.87
C TYR A 264 28.18 -11.24 -6.84
N ASN A 265 29.20 -10.53 -7.29
CA ASN A 265 30.24 -10.05 -6.39
C ASN A 265 29.66 -8.93 -5.51
N PRO A 266 29.79 -9.02 -4.18
CA PRO A 266 29.28 -7.99 -3.28
C PRO A 266 29.90 -6.61 -3.55
N ILE A 267 29.08 -5.56 -3.44
CA ILE A 267 29.46 -4.16 -3.57
C ILE A 267 29.08 -3.43 -2.30
N LYS A 268 30.02 -2.72 -1.68
CA LYS A 268 29.69 -1.84 -0.55
C LYS A 268 28.87 -0.65 -1.04
N SER A 269 27.67 -0.50 -0.49
CA SER A 269 26.62 0.34 -1.06
C SER A 269 25.86 1.12 0.01
N ARG A 270 26.55 1.59 1.06
CA ARG A 270 26.05 2.44 2.17
C ARG A 270 24.65 3.03 1.99
N TYR A 271 23.73 2.68 2.90
CA TYR A 271 22.30 3.01 2.88
C TYR A 271 21.48 2.49 1.71
N VAL A 272 22.01 1.56 0.90
CA VAL A 272 21.32 0.95 -0.23
C VAL A 272 21.70 -0.51 -0.33
N ASP A 273 20.71 -1.34 -0.67
CA ASP A 273 20.94 -2.73 -1.04
C ASP A 273 20.14 -3.08 -2.29
N ILE A 274 20.73 -3.94 -3.12
CA ILE A 274 20.03 -4.58 -4.23
C ILE A 274 20.46 -6.04 -4.25
N GLU A 275 19.49 -6.93 -4.11
CA GLU A 275 19.73 -8.36 -4.03
C GLU A 275 19.03 -9.11 -5.15
N VAL A 276 19.62 -10.24 -5.54
CA VAL A 276 19.04 -11.18 -6.50
C VAL A 276 19.03 -12.56 -5.88
N PHE A 277 17.87 -13.21 -5.89
CA PHE A 277 17.63 -14.52 -5.28
C PHE A 277 17.15 -15.54 -6.31
N ASP A 278 17.60 -16.79 -6.16
CA ASP A 278 17.07 -17.94 -6.87
C ASP A 278 15.76 -18.33 -6.20
N VAL A 279 14.66 -18.17 -6.91
CA VAL A 279 13.33 -18.53 -6.39
C VAL A 279 12.71 -19.67 -7.19
N LEU A 280 13.45 -20.34 -8.06
CA LEU A 280 12.92 -21.40 -8.92
C LEU A 280 12.28 -22.53 -8.13
N SER A 281 12.90 -22.92 -7.00
CA SER A 281 12.36 -23.97 -6.13
C SER A 281 11.13 -23.55 -5.31
N LEU A 282 10.88 -22.24 -5.20
CA LEU A 282 9.79 -21.65 -4.43
C LEU A 282 8.63 -21.16 -5.31
N LEU A 283 8.85 -21.09 -6.63
CA LEU A 283 7.90 -20.60 -7.61
C LEU A 283 6.65 -21.50 -7.68
N LYS A 284 5.47 -20.88 -7.67
CA LYS A 284 4.20 -21.57 -7.87
C LYS A 284 3.37 -20.92 -8.97
N LYS A 285 2.44 -21.68 -9.54
CA LYS A 285 1.40 -21.15 -10.42
C LYS A 285 0.43 -20.31 -9.59
N GLY A 286 0.00 -19.16 -10.13
CA GLY A 286 -0.84 -18.18 -9.45
C GLY A 286 -0.02 -17.12 -8.74
N ASP A 287 -0.50 -16.68 -7.59
CA ASP A 287 0.02 -15.52 -6.86
C ASP A 287 1.30 -15.85 -6.10
N ASN A 288 2.43 -15.28 -6.52
CA ASN A 288 3.68 -15.37 -5.76
C ASN A 288 3.85 -14.10 -4.92
N VAL A 289 4.00 -14.26 -3.61
CA VAL A 289 4.04 -13.11 -2.68
C VAL A 289 5.48 -12.86 -2.24
N VAL A 290 5.93 -11.63 -2.42
CA VAL A 290 7.19 -11.11 -1.84
C VAL A 290 6.81 -10.30 -0.61
N THR A 291 7.40 -10.61 0.54
CA THR A 291 7.19 -9.88 1.80
C THR A 291 8.50 -9.29 2.28
N PHE A 292 8.46 -8.02 2.65
CA PHE A 292 9.57 -7.29 3.24
C PHE A 292 9.27 -7.07 4.72
N GLN A 293 10.23 -7.36 5.59
CA GLN A 293 10.10 -7.10 7.02
C GLN A 293 11.32 -6.33 7.50
N ARG A 294 11.09 -5.27 8.27
CA ARG A 294 12.17 -4.46 8.84
C ARG A 294 12.89 -5.17 9.98
N GLY A 295 12.37 -6.26 10.53
CA GLY A 295 12.91 -6.95 11.69
C GLY A 295 11.96 -8.02 12.22
N ARG A 296 12.35 -8.69 13.32
CA ARG A 296 11.53 -9.68 14.05
C ARG A 296 11.85 -9.59 15.53
N ASP A 297 10.88 -9.90 16.39
CA ASP A 297 11.06 -10.00 17.84
C ASP A 297 11.98 -11.21 18.12
N LEU A 298 13.23 -10.94 18.51
CA LEU A 298 14.26 -11.97 18.66
C LEU A 298 14.37 -12.46 20.10
N ASP A 299 13.96 -11.65 21.08
CA ASP A 299 14.02 -11.99 22.51
C ASP A 299 12.68 -12.42 23.12
N GLY A 300 11.58 -12.25 22.39
CA GLY A 300 10.24 -12.69 22.73
C GLY A 300 9.48 -11.74 23.65
N ASP A 301 9.89 -10.46 23.74
CA ASP A 301 9.23 -9.45 24.56
C ASP A 301 7.99 -8.82 23.90
N GLY A 302 7.73 -9.16 22.63
CA GLY A 302 6.61 -8.68 21.83
C GLY A 302 6.89 -7.38 21.07
N ILE A 303 8.14 -6.89 21.07
CA ILE A 303 8.57 -5.64 20.44
C ILE A 303 9.68 -5.97 19.42
N ILE A 304 9.77 -5.16 18.35
CA ILE A 304 10.90 -5.22 17.40
C ILE A 304 11.71 -3.95 17.58
N SER A 305 12.72 -4.00 18.43
CA SER A 305 13.50 -2.83 18.83
C SER A 305 14.81 -2.67 18.04
N ALA A 306 14.93 -1.57 17.31
CA ALA A 306 16.18 -1.18 16.66
C ALA A 306 17.24 -0.64 17.65
N ALA A 307 16.83 -0.32 18.89
CA ALA A 307 17.70 0.15 19.96
C ALA A 307 18.18 -0.97 20.91
N ALA A 308 17.70 -2.21 20.71
CA ALA A 308 18.15 -3.37 21.48
C ALA A 308 19.64 -3.69 21.22
N ASN A 309 20.21 -4.57 22.05
CA ASN A 309 21.59 -5.03 21.88
C ASN A 309 21.66 -6.57 22.03
N PRO A 310 21.70 -7.32 20.93
CA PRO A 310 21.73 -6.82 19.54
C PRO A 310 20.39 -6.21 19.09
N PRO A 311 20.37 -5.31 18.08
CA PRO A 311 19.13 -4.81 17.47
C PRO A 311 18.26 -5.93 16.92
N GLU A 312 16.95 -5.72 16.85
CA GLU A 312 15.99 -6.72 16.35
C GLU A 312 15.41 -6.38 14.98
N GLY A 313 15.62 -5.13 14.55
CA GLY A 313 15.20 -4.64 13.25
C GLY A 313 15.80 -3.29 12.91
N GLU A 314 15.52 -2.85 11.68
CA GLU A 314 15.82 -1.54 11.12
C GLU A 314 14.96 -0.43 11.76
N HIS A 315 15.56 0.74 11.96
CA HIS A 315 14.83 1.97 12.31
C HIS A 315 13.90 2.40 11.17
N TYR A 316 14.43 2.42 9.95
CA TYR A 316 13.71 2.76 8.72
C TYR A 316 14.25 1.91 7.58
N LEU A 317 13.37 1.26 6.83
CA LEU A 317 13.72 0.46 5.67
C LEU A 317 12.75 0.76 4.54
N HIS A 318 13.28 1.20 3.40
CA HIS A 318 12.46 1.52 2.24
C HIS A 318 12.65 0.49 1.11
N PRO A 319 11.82 -0.57 1.03
CA PRO A 319 11.73 -1.38 -0.18
C PRO A 319 11.11 -0.56 -1.32
N VAL A 320 11.83 -0.43 -2.44
CA VAL A 320 11.45 0.46 -3.56
C VAL A 320 11.27 -0.26 -4.90
N LEU A 321 11.77 -1.50 -5.00
CA LEU A 321 11.68 -2.31 -6.22
C LEU A 321 11.55 -3.79 -5.86
N ALA A 322 10.64 -4.48 -6.54
CA ALA A 322 10.62 -5.95 -6.63
C ALA A 322 10.42 -6.36 -8.08
N MET A 323 11.31 -7.20 -8.61
CA MET A 323 11.25 -7.68 -9.98
C MET A 323 11.41 -9.19 -10.03
N LEU A 324 10.42 -9.90 -10.56
CA LEU A 324 10.50 -11.33 -10.84
C LEU A 324 10.78 -11.54 -12.32
N THR A 325 11.74 -12.40 -12.64
CA THR A 325 12.06 -12.82 -14.00
C THR A 325 12.01 -14.34 -14.09
N LEU A 326 11.41 -14.86 -15.16
CA LEU A 326 11.31 -16.28 -15.44
C LEU A 326 11.87 -16.54 -16.84
N GLU A 327 12.93 -17.34 -16.91
CA GLU A 327 13.51 -17.75 -18.18
C GLU A 327 12.93 -19.08 -18.64
N ARG A 328 12.63 -19.18 -19.92
CA ARG A 328 12.21 -20.42 -20.60
C ARG A 328 13.03 -20.62 -21.88
N PRO A 329 13.23 -21.89 -22.31
CA PRO A 329 13.66 -22.16 -23.67
C PRO A 329 12.71 -21.50 -24.66
N ARG A 330 13.27 -20.82 -25.67
CA ARG A 330 12.47 -20.10 -26.64
C ARG A 330 11.64 -21.08 -27.50
N ALA A 331 10.32 -20.92 -27.46
CA ALA A 331 9.41 -21.65 -28.35
C ALA A 331 9.54 -21.16 -29.81
N SER A 332 9.18 -22.01 -30.76
CA SER A 332 9.20 -21.66 -32.20
C SER A 332 8.18 -20.58 -32.59
N ALA A 333 7.17 -20.34 -31.75
CA ALA A 333 6.24 -19.23 -31.87
C ALA A 333 5.97 -18.64 -30.47
N THR A 334 6.12 -17.33 -30.33
CA THR A 334 5.65 -16.54 -29.20
C THR A 334 4.60 -15.54 -29.73
N GLY A 335 3.57 -15.28 -28.94
CA GLY A 335 2.49 -14.35 -29.25
C GLY A 335 2.17 -13.46 -28.05
N PRO A 336 1.31 -12.45 -28.21
CA PRO A 336 0.77 -11.74 -27.05
C PRO A 336 -0.02 -12.69 -26.15
N ASP A 337 -0.06 -12.38 -24.86
CA ASP A 337 -0.93 -13.04 -23.86
C ASP A 337 -1.61 -11.89 -23.13
N LEU A 338 -2.75 -11.42 -23.64
CA LEU A 338 -3.47 -10.36 -22.95
C LEU A 338 -4.24 -10.98 -21.79
N MET A 339 -4.53 -10.18 -20.78
CA MET A 339 -5.31 -10.58 -19.64
C MET A 339 -6.13 -9.38 -19.20
N LEU A 340 -7.43 -9.59 -18.98
CA LEU A 340 -8.24 -8.57 -18.32
C LEU A 340 -8.10 -8.72 -16.81
N ASP A 341 -7.18 -7.94 -16.24
CA ASP A 341 -6.76 -8.05 -14.85
C ASP A 341 -7.80 -7.51 -13.88
N ALA A 342 -8.35 -6.32 -14.14
CA ALA A 342 -9.30 -5.68 -13.24
C ALA A 342 -10.42 -4.94 -13.97
N ILE A 343 -11.57 -4.86 -13.29
CA ILE A 343 -12.68 -3.97 -13.63
C ILE A 343 -12.93 -3.10 -12.40
N GLU A 344 -12.76 -1.80 -12.56
CA GLU A 344 -13.17 -0.79 -11.59
C GLU A 344 -14.34 -0.01 -12.16
N VAL A 345 -15.25 0.40 -11.27
CA VAL A 345 -16.35 1.28 -11.66
C VAL A 345 -16.35 2.44 -10.69
N LYS A 346 -16.04 3.64 -11.20
CA LYS A 346 -15.99 4.88 -10.45
C LYS A 346 -17.29 5.65 -10.63
N ASP A 347 -17.74 6.27 -9.55
CA ASP A 347 -18.90 7.17 -9.51
C ASP A 347 -20.20 6.58 -10.07
N ALA A 348 -20.43 5.28 -9.84
CA ALA A 348 -21.62 4.57 -10.31
C ALA A 348 -22.86 4.91 -9.48
N PHE A 349 -23.36 6.14 -9.62
CA PHE A 349 -24.54 6.64 -8.92
C PHE A 349 -25.71 6.84 -9.89
N ALA A 350 -26.93 6.62 -9.41
CA ALA A 350 -28.11 6.64 -10.26
C ALA A 350 -28.33 8.02 -10.90
N GLY A 351 -28.25 8.07 -12.23
CA GLY A 351 -28.44 9.31 -13.01
C GLY A 351 -27.21 10.22 -13.07
N GLU A 352 -26.06 9.77 -12.60
CA GLU A 352 -24.78 10.48 -12.71
C GLU A 352 -23.87 9.85 -13.77
N ASP A 353 -22.84 10.60 -14.17
CA ASP A 353 -21.77 10.07 -15.02
C ASP A 353 -20.86 9.16 -14.19
N ALA A 354 -20.68 7.94 -14.67
CA ALA A 354 -19.80 6.93 -14.12
C ALA A 354 -18.69 6.57 -15.12
N ALA A 355 -17.62 5.94 -14.66
CA ALA A 355 -16.56 5.42 -15.51
C ALA A 355 -16.26 3.96 -15.18
N ILE A 356 -16.25 3.10 -16.20
CA ILE A 356 -15.76 1.72 -16.11
C ILE A 356 -14.31 1.72 -16.56
N ILE A 357 -13.40 1.35 -15.67
CA ILE A 357 -11.97 1.30 -15.93
C ILE A 357 -11.55 -0.16 -15.99
N LEU A 358 -10.99 -0.55 -17.14
CA LEU A 358 -10.42 -1.88 -17.37
C LEU A 358 -8.91 -1.80 -17.26
N THR A 359 -8.31 -2.64 -16.42
CA THR A 359 -6.84 -2.84 -16.41
C THR A 359 -6.52 -4.06 -17.25
N ILE A 360 -5.79 -3.86 -18.34
CA ILE A 360 -5.34 -4.92 -19.25
C ILE A 360 -3.84 -5.09 -19.08
N ARG A 361 -3.43 -6.35 -18.97
CA ARG A 361 -2.06 -6.79 -18.74
C ARG A 361 -1.61 -7.65 -19.91
N ASN A 362 -0.38 -7.46 -20.40
CA ASN A 362 0.27 -8.34 -21.36
C ASN A 362 1.31 -9.20 -20.64
N LEU A 363 1.11 -10.51 -20.65
CA LEU A 363 1.99 -11.51 -20.04
C LEU A 363 2.93 -12.14 -21.09
N GLY A 364 2.71 -11.86 -22.37
CA GLY A 364 3.44 -12.46 -23.49
C GLY A 364 4.22 -11.41 -24.28
N ALA A 365 4.52 -11.74 -25.54
CA ALA A 365 5.29 -10.85 -26.40
C ALA A 365 4.51 -9.54 -26.66
N LEU A 366 5.23 -8.41 -26.71
CA LEU A 366 4.61 -7.11 -27.00
C LEU A 366 3.89 -7.15 -28.37
N PRO A 367 2.56 -6.89 -28.42
CA PRO A 367 1.84 -6.92 -29.69
C PRO A 367 2.23 -5.76 -30.60
N SER A 368 2.22 -6.01 -31.92
CA SER A 368 2.50 -5.00 -32.94
C SER A 368 1.23 -4.32 -33.49
N ALA A 369 0.05 -4.81 -33.11
CA ALA A 369 -1.25 -4.31 -33.51
C ALA A 369 -2.09 -3.97 -32.26
N PRO A 370 -3.07 -3.05 -32.37
CA PRO A 370 -3.99 -2.78 -31.27
C PRO A 370 -4.88 -3.99 -30.99
N ALA A 371 -5.31 -4.12 -29.73
CA ALA A 371 -6.30 -5.08 -29.27
C ALA A 371 -7.71 -4.47 -29.32
N GLU A 372 -8.72 -5.29 -29.54
CA GLU A 372 -10.12 -4.89 -29.43
C GLU A 372 -10.61 -5.05 -28.00
N VAL A 373 -11.12 -3.99 -27.40
CA VAL A 373 -11.69 -3.99 -26.04
C VAL A 373 -13.19 -3.79 -26.13
N LYS A 374 -13.97 -4.65 -25.47
CA LYS A 374 -15.43 -4.59 -25.41
C LYS A 374 -15.90 -4.51 -23.96
N VAL A 375 -16.92 -3.67 -23.72
CA VAL A 375 -17.63 -3.61 -22.43
C VAL A 375 -19.10 -3.88 -22.66
N ARG A 376 -19.68 -4.76 -21.82
CA ARG A 376 -21.10 -5.11 -21.82
C ARG A 376 -21.71 -4.89 -20.45
N ILE A 377 -22.98 -4.46 -20.43
CA ILE A 377 -23.80 -4.31 -19.22
C ILE A 377 -24.98 -5.27 -19.37
N ASP A 378 -25.08 -6.26 -18.48
CA ASP A 378 -26.11 -7.31 -18.53
C ASP A 378 -26.21 -8.03 -19.89
N GLY A 379 -25.07 -8.12 -20.60
CA GLY A 379 -24.95 -8.73 -21.93
C GLY A 379 -25.03 -7.75 -23.11
N ASP A 380 -25.63 -6.56 -22.91
CA ASP A 380 -25.75 -5.55 -23.96
C ASP A 380 -24.43 -4.81 -24.18
N LEU A 381 -24.05 -4.59 -25.46
CA LEU A 381 -22.81 -3.89 -25.80
C LEU A 381 -22.91 -2.41 -25.42
N LEU A 382 -22.05 -1.96 -24.50
CA LEU A 382 -21.91 -0.56 -24.15
C LEU A 382 -20.90 0.13 -25.08
N ASP A 383 -19.71 -0.45 -25.22
CA ASP A 383 -18.61 0.13 -26.01
C ASP A 383 -17.73 -0.95 -26.63
N ALA A 384 -17.14 -0.65 -27.78
CA ALA A 384 -16.08 -1.43 -28.40
C ALA A 384 -15.07 -0.49 -29.07
N ARG A 385 -13.77 -0.65 -28.76
CA ARG A 385 -12.71 0.21 -29.33
C ARG A 385 -11.38 -0.52 -29.44
N GLN A 386 -10.51 0.02 -30.29
CA GLN A 386 -9.14 -0.46 -30.48
C GLN A 386 -8.20 0.25 -29.49
N VAL A 387 -7.34 -0.51 -28.82
CA VAL A 387 -6.41 -0.03 -27.80
C VAL A 387 -5.01 -0.55 -28.08
N THR A 388 -4.03 0.35 -28.11
CA THR A 388 -2.61 -0.03 -28.23
C THR A 388 -2.09 -0.45 -26.86
N ILE A 389 -1.47 -1.63 -26.78
CA ILE A 389 -0.78 -2.06 -25.57
C ILE A 389 0.58 -1.37 -25.49
N GLU A 390 0.84 -0.69 -24.39
CA GLU A 390 2.08 0.05 -24.18
C GLU A 390 3.27 -0.88 -23.93
N ARG A 391 4.49 -0.33 -24.02
CA ARG A 391 5.73 -1.09 -23.82
C ARG A 391 5.90 -1.63 -22.41
N SER A 392 5.23 -1.02 -21.42
CA SER A 392 5.10 -1.52 -20.06
C SER A 392 4.32 -2.83 -19.99
N GLY A 393 3.55 -3.17 -21.04
CA GLY A 393 2.63 -4.31 -21.02
C GLY A 393 1.41 -4.09 -20.12
N ILE A 394 1.13 -2.85 -19.69
CA ILE A 394 -0.05 -2.51 -18.89
C ILE A 394 -0.77 -1.35 -19.57
N VAL A 395 -2.08 -1.44 -19.70
CA VAL A 395 -2.91 -0.34 -20.18
C VAL A 395 -4.22 -0.27 -19.40
N GLN A 396 -4.65 0.94 -19.06
CA GLN A 396 -5.96 1.20 -18.48
C GLN A 396 -6.88 1.82 -19.53
N VAL A 397 -8.11 1.32 -19.61
CA VAL A 397 -9.12 1.80 -20.57
C VAL A 397 -10.33 2.29 -19.79
N SER A 398 -10.61 3.60 -19.89
CA SER A 398 -11.79 4.22 -19.27
C SER A 398 -12.94 4.36 -20.26
N ILE A 399 -14.10 3.80 -19.90
CA ILE A 399 -15.33 3.80 -20.67
C ILE A 399 -16.41 4.57 -19.89
N PRO A 400 -16.98 5.66 -20.43
CA PRO A 400 -18.05 6.38 -19.76
C PRO A 400 -19.33 5.53 -19.71
N TRP A 401 -20.03 5.61 -18.59
CA TRP A 401 -21.29 4.91 -18.33
C TRP A 401 -22.26 5.85 -17.62
N ASN A 402 -23.56 5.72 -17.84
CA ASN A 402 -24.60 6.54 -17.21
C ASN A 402 -25.65 5.61 -16.62
N PRO A 403 -25.42 5.04 -15.43
CA PRO A 403 -26.29 4.02 -14.88
C PRO A 403 -27.57 4.60 -14.29
N THR A 404 -28.65 3.82 -14.36
CA THR A 404 -29.84 4.04 -13.54
C THR A 404 -29.78 3.22 -12.25
N LYS A 405 -30.68 3.47 -11.30
CA LYS A 405 -30.77 2.64 -10.09
C LYS A 405 -31.01 1.17 -10.46
N GLY A 406 -30.20 0.27 -9.92
CA GLY A 406 -30.27 -1.17 -10.22
C GLY A 406 -28.99 -1.91 -9.86
N SER A 407 -28.99 -3.23 -10.06
CA SER A 407 -27.81 -4.07 -9.99
C SER A 407 -27.45 -4.54 -11.39
N TYR A 408 -26.17 -4.41 -11.75
CA TYR A 408 -25.68 -4.68 -13.10
C TYR A 408 -24.50 -5.65 -13.06
N THR A 409 -24.41 -6.48 -14.09
CA THR A 409 -23.20 -7.24 -14.42
C THR A 409 -22.41 -6.47 -15.47
N VAL A 410 -21.27 -5.92 -15.07
CA VAL A 410 -20.29 -5.33 -15.98
C VAL A 410 -19.35 -6.42 -16.46
N GLN A 411 -19.28 -6.63 -17.76
CA GLN A 411 -18.40 -7.61 -18.38
C GLN A 411 -17.42 -6.88 -19.31
N GLY A 412 -16.13 -7.11 -19.10
CA GLY A 412 -15.08 -6.66 -20.00
C GLY A 412 -14.49 -7.84 -20.77
N GLU A 413 -14.06 -7.58 -22.00
CA GLU A 413 -13.39 -8.53 -22.89
C GLU A 413 -12.28 -7.81 -23.66
N VAL A 414 -11.12 -8.44 -23.81
CA VAL A 414 -10.02 -7.96 -24.64
C VAL A 414 -9.62 -9.05 -25.65
N ASP A 415 -9.58 -8.71 -26.92
CA ASP A 415 -9.31 -9.65 -28.01
C ASP A 415 -8.12 -9.20 -28.85
N ILE A 416 -7.21 -10.12 -29.15
CA ILE A 416 -6.16 -9.90 -30.16
C ILE A 416 -5.87 -11.18 -30.95
N PRO A 417 -5.64 -11.10 -32.28
CA PRO A 417 -5.22 -12.28 -33.06
C PRO A 417 -3.88 -12.85 -32.56
N GLY A 418 -3.84 -14.17 -32.38
CA GLY A 418 -2.63 -14.86 -31.94
C GLY A 418 -2.38 -14.80 -30.43
N ASP A 419 -3.38 -14.40 -29.64
CA ASP A 419 -3.35 -14.54 -28.19
C ASP A 419 -3.08 -15.99 -27.79
N VAL A 420 -2.06 -16.22 -26.96
CA VAL A 420 -1.62 -17.56 -26.58
C VAL A 420 -2.48 -18.17 -25.46
N ASN A 421 -3.26 -17.36 -24.74
CA ASN A 421 -4.13 -17.83 -23.67
C ASN A 421 -5.45 -17.02 -23.61
N PRO A 422 -6.34 -17.12 -24.60
CA PRO A 422 -7.58 -16.32 -24.62
C PRO A 422 -8.57 -16.59 -23.47
N SER A 423 -8.28 -17.52 -22.56
CA SER A 423 -9.16 -17.85 -21.42
C SER A 423 -9.13 -16.81 -20.29
N ASN A 424 -8.10 -15.97 -20.21
CA ASN A 424 -7.92 -14.90 -19.21
C ASN A 424 -8.33 -13.51 -19.74
N ASN A 425 -8.88 -13.44 -20.96
CA ASN A 425 -9.25 -12.21 -21.66
C ASN A 425 -10.57 -11.59 -21.21
N LYS A 426 -11.27 -12.23 -20.28
CA LYS A 426 -12.63 -11.85 -19.88
C LYS A 426 -12.76 -11.80 -18.36
N LYS A 427 -13.45 -10.78 -17.86
CA LYS A 427 -13.75 -10.60 -16.45
C LYS A 427 -15.15 -10.00 -16.28
N GLU A 428 -15.76 -10.27 -15.14
CA GLU A 428 -17.08 -9.77 -14.78
C GLU A 428 -17.04 -9.14 -13.38
N LYS A 429 -17.84 -8.10 -13.17
CA LYS A 429 -18.02 -7.44 -11.89
C LYS A 429 -19.49 -7.09 -11.67
N LEU A 430 -20.00 -7.45 -10.50
CA LEU A 430 -21.31 -7.03 -10.03
C LEU A 430 -21.21 -5.65 -9.38
N VAL A 431 -22.10 -4.75 -9.79
CA VAL A 431 -22.18 -3.37 -9.31
C VAL A 431 -23.61 -3.04 -8.91
N THR A 432 -23.78 -2.51 -7.71
CA THR A 432 -25.07 -1.96 -7.26
C THR A 432 -25.05 -0.43 -7.33
N VAL A 433 -26.03 0.13 -8.04
CA VAL A 433 -26.19 1.56 -8.28
C VAL A 433 -27.48 2.05 -7.61
N GLY A 434 -27.35 3.11 -6.81
CA GLY A 434 -28.44 3.80 -6.13
C GLY A 434 -28.05 5.24 -5.82
N THR A 435 -28.31 5.69 -4.60
CA THR A 435 -27.81 7.00 -4.13
C THR A 435 -26.32 6.94 -3.85
N VAL A 436 -25.67 8.09 -3.76
CA VAL A 436 -24.27 8.22 -3.33
C VAL A 436 -24.04 7.41 -2.03
N PRO A 437 -22.88 6.75 -1.87
CA PRO A 437 -22.46 6.10 -0.63
C PRO A 437 -22.57 7.01 0.60
N ASP A 438 -22.67 6.39 1.76
CA ASP A 438 -22.75 7.07 3.07
C ASP A 438 -21.87 6.28 4.03
N LEU A 439 -20.59 6.65 4.12
CA LEU A 439 -19.60 5.91 4.90
C LEU A 439 -19.53 6.44 6.32
N THR A 440 -20.16 5.71 7.25
CA THR A 440 -20.08 6.03 8.67
C THR A 440 -18.99 5.22 9.38
N VAL A 441 -18.41 5.80 10.42
CA VAL A 441 -17.40 5.16 11.27
C VAL A 441 -17.80 5.17 12.75
N SER A 442 -17.45 4.11 13.47
CA SER A 442 -17.63 4.02 14.93
C SER A 442 -16.43 3.37 15.59
N ILE A 443 -16.12 3.78 16.82
CA ILE A 443 -14.97 3.32 17.60
C ILE A 443 -15.48 2.65 18.89
N GLU A 444 -14.99 1.45 19.18
CA GLU A 444 -15.26 0.71 20.43
C GLU A 444 -14.12 0.91 21.44
N ASP A 445 -14.32 0.44 22.69
CA ASP A 445 -13.30 0.51 23.73
C ASP A 445 -12.04 -0.29 23.34
N PRO A 446 -10.83 0.31 23.46
CA PRO A 446 -9.58 -0.38 23.22
C PRO A 446 -9.31 -1.42 24.33
N TYR A 447 -8.61 -2.49 23.99
CA TYR A 447 -8.23 -3.54 24.95
C TYR A 447 -6.84 -4.10 24.64
N ARG A 448 -6.22 -4.80 25.59
CA ARG A 448 -4.89 -5.39 25.38
C ARG A 448 -4.98 -6.70 24.60
N PRO A 449 -4.04 -6.98 23.69
CA PRO A 449 -3.94 -8.31 23.08
C PRO A 449 -3.86 -9.42 24.16
N GLY A 450 -4.73 -10.42 24.06
CA GLY A 450 -4.78 -11.55 25.01
C GLY A 450 -5.81 -11.42 26.13
N ASP A 451 -6.41 -10.24 26.33
CA ASP A 451 -7.59 -10.11 27.18
C ASP A 451 -8.81 -10.71 26.46
N ALA A 452 -9.50 -11.66 27.11
CA ALA A 452 -10.69 -12.27 26.52
C ALA A 452 -11.78 -11.21 26.35
N VAL A 453 -12.17 -10.94 25.09
CA VAL A 453 -13.29 -10.06 24.75
C VAL A 453 -14.56 -10.56 25.44
N GLN A 454 -14.88 -9.99 26.60
CA GLN A 454 -16.21 -10.15 27.18
C GLN A 454 -17.16 -9.31 26.35
N GLN A 455 -17.83 -9.94 25.38
CA GLN A 455 -19.10 -9.45 24.85
C GLN A 455 -20.11 -9.37 26.01
N GLY A 456 -20.08 -8.25 26.72
CA GLY A 456 -21.02 -7.93 27.78
C GLY A 456 -22.36 -7.56 27.15
N SER A 457 -23.20 -8.56 26.88
CA SER A 457 -24.61 -8.32 26.60
C SER A 457 -25.19 -7.43 27.70
N ALA A 458 -25.77 -6.29 27.33
CA ALA A 458 -26.38 -5.31 28.23
C ALA A 458 -27.65 -5.83 28.97
N THR A 459 -27.82 -7.15 29.10
CA THR A 459 -29.03 -7.80 29.60
C THR A 459 -28.92 -8.36 31.03
N LEU A 460 -27.75 -8.35 31.68
CA LEU A 460 -27.59 -8.96 33.02
C LEU A 460 -27.58 -7.98 34.21
N GLN A 461 -27.47 -6.67 34.02
CA GLN A 461 -27.51 -5.71 35.14
C GLN A 461 -28.93 -5.36 35.61
N VAL A 462 -29.96 -5.60 34.79
CA VAL A 462 -31.36 -5.32 35.15
C VAL A 462 -31.94 -6.41 36.09
N LEU A 463 -31.42 -7.64 36.04
CA LEU A 463 -31.92 -8.75 36.87
C LEU A 463 -31.43 -8.69 38.33
N ALA A 464 -30.25 -8.13 38.60
CA ALA A 464 -29.73 -8.00 39.96
C ALA A 464 -30.47 -6.92 40.78
N ILE A 465 -30.88 -5.81 40.13
CA ILE A 465 -31.64 -4.74 40.79
C ILE A 465 -33.11 -5.18 41.02
N GLY A 466 -33.70 -5.93 40.08
CA GLY A 466 -35.06 -6.48 40.22
C GLY A 466 -35.20 -7.54 41.32
N ALA A 467 -34.19 -8.39 41.52
CA ALA A 467 -34.19 -9.41 42.57
C ALA A 467 -34.00 -8.82 43.98
N ALA A 468 -33.20 -7.77 44.13
CA ALA A 468 -33.01 -7.10 45.42
C ALA A 468 -34.27 -6.34 45.88
N LEU A 469 -35.01 -5.72 44.94
CA LEU A 469 -36.24 -4.98 45.24
C LEU A 469 -37.39 -5.92 45.67
N SER A 470 -37.50 -7.09 45.03
CA SER A 470 -38.51 -8.10 45.36
C SER A 470 -38.20 -8.81 46.69
N LEU A 471 -36.92 -9.05 47.02
CA LEU A 471 -36.53 -9.61 48.32
C LEU A 471 -36.75 -8.61 49.48
N ALA A 472 -36.51 -7.32 49.26
CA ALA A 472 -36.81 -6.27 50.23
C ALA A 472 -38.32 -6.11 50.48
N LEU A 473 -39.15 -6.14 49.44
CA LEU A 473 -40.63 -6.08 49.57
C LEU A 473 -41.21 -7.30 50.32
N LEU A 474 -40.65 -8.49 50.10
CA LEU A 474 -41.08 -9.73 50.78
C LEU A 474 -40.75 -9.75 52.29
N LEU A 475 -39.63 -9.14 52.69
CA LEU A 475 -39.24 -9.03 54.10
C LEU A 475 -40.07 -7.98 54.86
N PHE A 476 -40.63 -6.99 54.17
CA PHE A 476 -41.47 -5.94 54.77
C PHE A 476 -42.96 -6.28 54.83
N ALA A 477 -43.48 -7.16 53.97
CA ALA A 477 -44.87 -7.63 54.00
C ALA A 477 -45.22 -8.47 55.25
N ARG A 478 -44.23 -8.86 56.07
CA ARG A 478 -44.40 -9.73 57.25
C ARG A 478 -44.31 -9.02 58.60
N ARG A 479 -44.33 -7.68 58.68
CA ARG A 479 -44.18 -6.96 59.96
C ARG A 479 -45.32 -5.97 60.27
N PRO A 480 -45.73 -5.82 61.55
CA PRO A 480 -46.92 -5.06 61.93
C PRO A 480 -46.78 -3.55 61.71
N PRO A 481 -47.89 -2.84 61.38
CA PRO A 481 -47.86 -1.46 60.92
C PRO A 481 -47.73 -0.51 62.11
N GLY A 482 -46.70 0.33 62.14
CA GLY A 482 -46.69 1.40 63.16
C GLY A 482 -45.45 2.27 63.33
N ARG A 483 -44.29 1.99 62.71
CA ARG A 483 -43.09 2.81 63.03
C ARG A 483 -42.07 3.12 61.94
N TYR A 484 -42.24 2.68 60.69
CA TYR A 484 -41.19 2.77 59.67
C TYR A 484 -41.48 3.70 58.49
N ARG A 485 -42.58 4.48 58.54
CA ARG A 485 -42.99 5.37 57.45
C ARG A 485 -42.02 6.52 57.18
N LYS A 486 -41.14 6.89 58.14
CA LYS A 486 -40.11 7.93 57.96
C LYS A 486 -38.77 7.39 57.44
N ILE A 487 -38.50 6.09 57.64
CA ILE A 487 -37.25 5.44 57.19
C ILE A 487 -37.35 5.04 55.71
N PHE A 488 -38.56 4.66 55.26
CA PHE A 488 -38.82 4.34 53.85
C PHE A 488 -38.65 5.55 52.92
N SER A 489 -39.12 6.73 53.32
CA SER A 489 -38.93 7.97 52.55
C SER A 489 -37.48 8.39 52.45
N LEU A 490 -36.68 8.10 53.49
CA LEU A 490 -35.26 8.43 53.54
C LEU A 490 -34.44 7.51 52.62
N LEU A 491 -34.74 6.20 52.61
CA LEU A 491 -34.07 5.20 51.76
C LEU A 491 -34.44 5.32 50.28
N LEU A 492 -35.69 5.69 49.98
CA LEU A 492 -36.12 5.94 48.60
C LEU A 492 -35.51 7.26 48.06
N GLY A 493 -35.37 8.27 48.92
CA GLY A 493 -34.72 9.54 48.58
C GLY A 493 -33.22 9.39 48.33
N THR A 494 -32.50 8.59 49.14
CA THR A 494 -31.06 8.35 48.91
C THR A 494 -30.79 7.48 47.68
N MET A 495 -31.67 6.53 47.34
CA MET A 495 -31.53 5.71 46.13
C MET A 495 -31.76 6.49 44.84
N ILE A 496 -32.69 7.45 44.83
CA ILE A 496 -32.92 8.34 43.66
C ILE A 496 -31.74 9.30 43.45
N ILE A 497 -31.12 9.78 44.54
CA ILE A 497 -29.93 10.64 44.49
C ILE A 497 -28.69 9.86 44.00
N LEU A 498 -28.55 8.58 44.35
CA LEU A 498 -27.47 7.73 43.83
C LEU A 498 -27.64 7.34 42.35
N SER A 499 -28.87 7.31 41.83
CA SER A 499 -29.13 7.04 40.40
C SER A 499 -29.05 8.26 39.47
N LEU A 500 -28.93 9.47 40.03
CA LEU A 500 -28.87 10.75 39.28
C LEU A 500 -27.47 11.39 39.30
N LEU A 501 -26.49 10.77 39.95
CA LEU A 501 -25.10 11.18 39.85
C LEU A 501 -24.51 10.56 38.56
N PRO A 502 -24.04 11.35 37.59
CA PRO A 502 -23.22 10.79 36.52
C PRO A 502 -21.99 10.14 37.16
N PRO A 503 -21.41 9.09 36.56
CA PRO A 503 -20.19 8.50 37.08
C PRO A 503 -19.10 9.59 37.08
N VAL A 504 -18.80 10.13 38.26
CA VAL A 504 -17.57 10.88 38.46
C VAL A 504 -16.49 9.82 38.43
N ALA A 505 -15.88 9.65 37.26
CA ALA A 505 -14.63 8.91 37.14
C ALA A 505 -13.66 9.52 38.17
N LEU A 506 -13.27 8.70 39.14
CA LEU A 506 -12.17 9.03 40.04
C LEU A 506 -10.93 9.16 39.16
N VAL A 507 -10.57 10.39 38.81
CA VAL A 507 -9.24 10.71 38.29
C VAL A 507 -8.27 10.50 39.45
N LEU A 508 -7.76 9.28 39.57
CA LEU A 508 -6.57 9.03 40.35
C LEU A 508 -5.40 9.66 39.58
N PRO A 509 -4.51 10.43 40.23
CA PRO A 509 -3.29 10.86 39.58
C PRO A 509 -2.53 9.60 39.19
N ALA A 510 -2.32 9.41 37.88
CA ALA A 510 -1.53 8.32 37.35
C ALA A 510 -0.14 8.35 38.01
N THR A 511 0.16 7.31 38.78
CA THR A 511 1.53 7.01 39.16
C THR A 511 2.26 6.56 37.92
N ALA A 512 3.33 7.28 37.59
CA ALA A 512 4.19 7.10 36.43
C ALA A 512 4.45 5.62 36.10
N GLN A 513 3.97 5.21 34.92
CA GLN A 513 4.52 4.10 34.16
C GLN A 513 4.62 4.60 32.71
N ASP A 514 5.64 5.42 32.45
CA ASP A 514 5.93 6.18 31.22
C ASP A 514 6.26 5.30 29.98
N ALA A 515 5.80 4.05 29.93
CA ALA A 515 6.03 3.19 28.78
C ALA A 515 4.76 3.08 27.93
N SER A 516 4.88 3.47 26.66
CA SER A 516 3.89 3.17 25.63
C SER A 516 3.65 1.65 25.56
N GLN A 517 2.40 1.22 25.39
CA GLN A 517 2.00 -0.19 25.29
C GLN A 517 1.08 -0.40 24.09
N VAL A 518 1.06 -1.61 23.53
CA VAL A 518 0.17 -1.95 22.42
C VAL A 518 -1.26 -2.27 22.91
N TYR A 519 -2.25 -1.67 22.26
CA TYR A 519 -3.67 -1.93 22.43
C TYR A 519 -4.32 -2.22 21.08
N LEU A 520 -5.40 -3.01 21.07
CA LEU A 520 -6.25 -3.20 19.91
C LEU A 520 -7.43 -2.23 20.01
N LEU A 521 -7.55 -1.34 19.02
CA LEU A 521 -8.63 -0.37 18.87
C LEU A 521 -9.63 -0.89 17.83
N PRO A 522 -10.84 -1.32 18.23
CA PRO A 522 -11.83 -1.76 17.27
C PRO A 522 -12.53 -0.58 16.59
N VAL A 523 -12.42 -0.53 15.27
CA VAL A 523 -13.06 0.49 14.43
C VAL A 523 -13.94 -0.19 13.40
N THR A 524 -15.20 0.23 13.31
CA THR A 524 -16.16 -0.29 12.34
C THR A 524 -16.51 0.79 11.32
N VAL A 525 -16.38 0.48 10.04
CA VAL A 525 -16.83 1.33 8.92
C VAL A 525 -18.05 0.68 8.26
N THR A 526 -19.10 1.45 8.00
CA THR A 526 -20.35 0.94 7.41
C THR A 526 -20.80 1.83 6.26
N ASN A 527 -21.25 1.23 5.15
CA ASN A 527 -21.87 1.95 4.04
C ASN A 527 -23.39 1.92 4.16
N LEU A 528 -23.99 3.04 4.60
CA LEU A 528 -25.44 3.22 4.72
C LEU A 528 -26.10 3.72 3.42
N GLY A 529 -25.28 4.01 2.41
CA GLY A 529 -25.72 4.59 1.15
C GLY A 529 -26.39 3.59 0.21
N GLY A 530 -26.72 4.06 -0.99
CA GLY A 530 -27.47 3.27 -1.98
C GLY A 530 -26.64 2.62 -3.07
N SER A 531 -25.34 2.91 -3.12
CA SER A 531 -24.38 2.36 -4.11
C SER A 531 -23.17 1.76 -3.39
N ASP A 532 -22.47 0.86 -4.07
CA ASP A 532 -21.20 0.34 -3.58
C ASP A 532 -20.21 1.52 -3.42
N ALA A 533 -19.52 1.60 -2.28
CA ALA A 533 -18.40 2.50 -2.08
C ALA A 533 -17.15 1.90 -2.74
N PRO A 534 -16.39 2.68 -3.54
CA PRO A 534 -15.11 2.23 -4.09
C PRO A 534 -14.03 2.16 -3.00
N SER A 535 -12.76 1.98 -3.36
CA SER A 535 -11.66 1.95 -2.39
C SER A 535 -11.53 3.27 -1.63
N PHE A 536 -11.12 3.18 -0.36
CA PHE A 536 -10.86 4.32 0.51
C PHE A 536 -9.83 3.99 1.60
N THR A 537 -9.42 5.01 2.33
CA THR A 537 -8.52 4.90 3.49
C THR A 537 -9.24 5.35 4.75
N LEU A 538 -8.95 4.69 5.86
CA LEU A 538 -9.31 5.09 7.23
C LEU A 538 -8.06 5.63 7.91
N SER A 539 -8.13 6.88 8.39
CA SER A 539 -7.07 7.49 9.20
C SER A 539 -7.48 7.50 10.66
N VAL A 540 -6.58 7.07 11.55
CA VAL A 540 -6.79 7.07 13.00
C VAL A 540 -5.81 8.01 13.66
N TYR A 541 -6.32 8.81 14.58
CA TYR A 541 -5.60 9.79 15.36
C TYR A 541 -5.72 9.48 16.85
N LEU A 542 -4.62 9.63 17.58
CA LEU A 542 -4.54 9.55 19.03
C LEU A 542 -3.99 10.89 19.56
N ASP A 543 -4.73 11.53 20.45
CA ASP A 543 -4.44 12.87 21.02
C ASP A 543 -4.07 13.95 19.97
N GLY A 544 -4.66 13.85 18.79
CA GLY A 544 -4.47 14.79 17.69
C GLY A 544 -3.33 14.44 16.73
N GLU A 545 -2.58 13.37 16.99
CA GLU A 545 -1.53 12.86 16.11
C GLU A 545 -2.02 11.64 15.32
N ARG A 546 -1.72 11.58 14.03
CA ARG A 546 -2.12 10.45 13.18
C ARG A 546 -1.26 9.25 13.53
N VAL A 547 -1.89 8.17 13.99
CA VAL A 547 -1.20 6.95 14.44
C VAL A 547 -1.30 5.80 13.43
N MET A 548 -2.25 5.83 12.50
CA MET A 548 -2.46 4.76 11.53
C MET A 548 -3.22 5.21 10.30
N ASN A 549 -2.89 4.62 9.15
CA ASN A 549 -3.74 4.56 7.96
C ASN A 549 -4.07 3.09 7.64
N LYS A 550 -5.34 2.78 7.42
CA LYS A 550 -5.80 1.46 6.92
C LYS A 550 -6.47 1.63 5.56
N GLU A 551 -6.01 0.88 4.56
CA GLU A 551 -6.63 0.81 3.23
C GLU A 551 -7.80 -0.19 3.20
N TYR A 552 -8.82 0.14 2.41
CA TYR A 552 -9.96 -0.72 2.04
C TYR A 552 -9.97 -0.85 0.51
N PRO A 553 -9.09 -1.70 -0.09
CA PRO A 553 -8.89 -1.74 -1.53
C PRO A 553 -10.13 -2.21 -2.31
N ASP A 554 -10.97 -3.04 -1.71
CA ASP A 554 -12.22 -3.51 -2.32
C ASP A 554 -13.43 -2.57 -2.06
N GLY A 555 -13.25 -1.56 -1.21
CA GLY A 555 -14.32 -0.68 -0.75
C GLY A 555 -15.37 -1.41 0.09
N LEU A 556 -16.61 -0.89 0.12
CA LEU A 556 -17.73 -1.49 0.85
C LEU A 556 -18.99 -1.58 0.00
N LYS A 557 -19.57 -2.78 -0.06
CA LYS A 557 -20.89 -3.00 -0.69
C LYS A 557 -21.99 -2.20 -0.01
N VAL A 558 -23.10 -1.97 -0.70
CA VAL A 558 -24.32 -1.38 -0.11
C VAL A 558 -24.73 -2.14 1.15
N GLY A 559 -24.88 -1.43 2.28
CA GLY A 559 -25.21 -2.01 3.58
C GLY A 559 -24.08 -2.83 4.21
N GLY A 560 -22.91 -2.88 3.58
CA GLY A 560 -21.73 -3.57 4.07
C GLY A 560 -21.12 -2.87 5.28
N SER A 561 -20.52 -3.66 6.16
CA SER A 561 -19.84 -3.19 7.37
C SER A 561 -18.59 -4.02 7.60
N GLU A 562 -17.47 -3.39 7.92
CA GLU A 562 -16.21 -4.04 8.26
C GLU A 562 -15.71 -3.53 9.61
N ARG A 563 -15.47 -4.47 10.54
CA ARG A 563 -14.86 -4.21 11.84
C ARG A 563 -13.39 -4.61 11.79
N SER A 564 -12.53 -3.68 12.17
CA SER A 564 -11.08 -3.81 12.16
C SER A 564 -10.53 -3.68 13.57
N GLU A 565 -9.62 -4.56 13.97
CA GLU A 565 -8.88 -4.45 15.24
C GLU A 565 -7.51 -3.84 14.94
N LEU A 566 -7.36 -2.54 15.19
CA LEU A 566 -6.19 -1.76 14.79
C LEU A 566 -5.19 -1.69 15.97
N PRO A 567 -3.93 -2.14 15.81
CA PRO A 567 -2.93 -2.01 16.85
C PRO A 567 -2.52 -0.54 17.02
N VAL A 568 -2.57 -0.01 18.24
CA VAL A 568 -2.21 1.37 18.59
C VAL A 568 -1.30 1.37 19.82
N TYR A 569 -0.22 2.15 19.77
CA TYR A 569 0.71 2.33 20.88
C TYR A 569 0.32 3.56 21.69
N ALA A 570 -0.02 3.35 22.96
CA ALA A 570 -0.45 4.41 23.86
C ALA A 570 0.08 4.16 25.29
N SER A 571 0.33 5.23 26.04
CA SER A 571 0.48 5.11 27.49
C SER A 571 -0.83 4.62 28.12
N PRO A 572 -0.83 3.88 29.23
CA PRO A 572 -2.05 3.60 29.96
C PRO A 572 -2.72 4.91 30.44
N GLY A 573 -4.00 5.10 30.15
CA GLY A 573 -4.69 6.35 30.48
C GLY A 573 -5.89 6.67 29.58
N SER A 574 -6.46 7.85 29.78
CA SER A 574 -7.51 8.38 28.92
C SER A 574 -6.90 9.14 27.76
N HIS A 575 -7.24 8.75 26.53
CA HIS A 575 -6.77 9.36 25.31
C HIS A 575 -7.95 9.78 24.43
N THR A 576 -7.76 10.85 23.66
CA THR A 576 -8.70 11.25 22.62
C THR A 576 -8.40 10.46 21.37
N VAL A 577 -9.40 9.71 20.87
CA VAL A 577 -9.28 8.93 19.64
C VAL A 577 -10.20 9.55 18.61
N LYS A 578 -9.68 9.78 17.40
CA LYS A 578 -10.46 10.23 16.25
C LYS A 578 -10.19 9.33 15.05
N ALA A 579 -11.25 8.78 14.46
CA ALA A 579 -11.21 7.99 13.23
C ALA A 579 -11.90 8.76 12.11
N VAL A 580 -11.27 8.84 10.94
CA VAL A 580 -11.76 9.59 9.77
C VAL A 580 -11.71 8.69 8.53
N VAL A 581 -12.85 8.46 7.90
CA VAL A 581 -12.95 7.75 6.62
C VAL A 581 -12.80 8.73 5.47
N ASP A 582 -11.94 8.41 4.50
CA ASP A 582 -11.64 9.25 3.33
C ASP A 582 -11.28 10.70 3.73
N GLU A 583 -10.30 10.87 4.61
CA GLU A 583 -9.87 12.21 5.07
C GLU A 583 -9.49 13.14 3.92
N GLY A 584 -8.90 12.59 2.85
CA GLY A 584 -8.51 13.34 1.65
C GLY A 584 -9.68 13.90 0.84
N GLY A 585 -10.91 13.47 1.11
CA GLY A 585 -12.08 13.99 0.41
C GLY A 585 -12.23 13.50 -1.02
N LEU A 586 -11.63 12.35 -1.34
CA LEU A 586 -11.57 11.84 -2.71
C LEU A 586 -12.86 11.13 -3.10
N LEU A 587 -13.62 10.62 -2.13
CA LEU A 587 -14.88 9.97 -2.36
C LEU A 587 -16.07 10.93 -2.24
N LYS A 588 -17.00 10.77 -3.18
CA LYS A 588 -18.32 11.35 -3.05
C LYS A 588 -19.08 10.59 -1.97
N ASP A 589 -19.51 11.32 -0.95
CA ASP A 589 -20.26 10.79 0.19
C ASP A 589 -21.48 11.67 0.43
N SER A 590 -22.62 11.04 0.74
CA SER A 590 -23.89 11.73 0.94
C SER A 590 -23.96 12.49 2.27
N ASP A 591 -23.21 12.06 3.29
CA ASP A 591 -23.13 12.72 4.58
C ASP A 591 -21.75 12.59 5.22
N ARG A 592 -20.82 13.44 4.74
CA ARG A 592 -19.45 13.52 5.27
C ARG A 592 -19.33 13.84 6.76
N SER A 593 -20.42 14.26 7.42
CA SER A 593 -20.39 14.55 8.85
C SER A 593 -20.33 13.30 9.72
N ASN A 594 -20.73 12.14 9.17
CA ASN A 594 -20.72 10.86 9.88
C ASN A 594 -19.49 9.98 9.54
N ASN A 595 -18.63 10.44 8.63
CA ASN A 595 -17.33 9.85 8.28
C ASN A 595 -16.27 10.08 9.37
N VAL A 596 -16.64 10.74 10.47
CA VAL A 596 -15.76 11.03 11.61
C VAL A 596 -16.38 10.51 12.89
N ALA A 597 -15.63 9.74 13.65
CA ALA A 597 -15.92 9.39 15.04
C ALA A 597 -14.81 9.93 15.92
N GLU A 598 -15.17 10.58 17.02
CA GLU A 598 -14.23 11.13 17.99
C GLU A 598 -14.76 10.91 19.41
N GLY A 599 -13.89 10.50 20.32
CA GLY A 599 -14.25 10.23 21.71
C GLY A 599 -13.04 10.09 22.62
N THR A 600 -13.29 10.07 23.93
CA THR A 600 -12.26 9.77 24.93
C THR A 600 -12.39 8.32 25.35
N TYR A 601 -11.30 7.56 25.20
CA TYR A 601 -11.24 6.14 25.50
C TYR A 601 -10.16 5.86 26.55
N VAL A 602 -10.38 4.85 27.39
CA VAL A 602 -9.42 4.45 28.42
C VAL A 602 -8.62 3.26 27.90
N PHE A 603 -7.32 3.46 27.75
CA PHE A 603 -6.33 2.43 27.43
C PHE A 603 -5.85 1.86 28.76
N SER A 604 -6.36 0.69 29.16
CA SER A 604 -6.10 0.07 30.48
C SER A 604 -5.57 -1.33 30.39
#